data_AF-A0A1L5FE73-F1
#
_entry.id   AF-A0A1L5FE73-F1
#
_cell.length_a   1.000
_cell.length_b   1.000
_cell.length_c   1.000
_cell.angle_alpha   90.00
_cell.angle_beta   90.00
_cell.angle_gamma   90.00
#
_symmetry.space_group_name_H-M   'P 1'
#
loop_
_entity.id
_entity.type
_entity.pdbx_description
1 polymer ?
#
loop_
_entity_poly.entity_id
_entity_poly.type
_entity_poly.pdbx_seq_one_letter_code
_entity_poly.pdbx_strand_id
1 'polypeptide(L)'
;MFELKALLKKAKNGESSAVKEICIRFNGMIINMCRAFYIKGYTMEDMIQEGRLSLIKAVGSYDLSSEYPFTSYARSAILKNFYYKIRSSTKKVNCCSIYSCNKEGNELIDIIPSCENIEEDFMGKQWRIQLKNAVGKLARKEKKIIIWCYVENKSLKEYAAKKDITYKRAVCRRKRALYNLRKYLEDYI
;
A
#
# COMPACT_ATOMS: atom_id res chain seq x y z
N MET A 1 23.51 -0.76 -44.98
CA MET A 1 22.75 0.44 -44.52
C MET A 1 21.36 0.54 -45.16
N PHE A 2 21.21 0.31 -46.47
CA PHE A 2 19.92 0.36 -47.19
C PHE A 2 18.88 -0.67 -46.75
N GLU A 3 19.32 -1.87 -46.39
CA GLU A 3 18.42 -2.98 -46.02
C GLU A 3 17.65 -2.71 -44.70
N LEU A 4 18.31 -2.14 -43.69
CA LEU A 4 17.69 -1.86 -42.39
C LEU A 4 16.64 -0.75 -42.49
N LYS A 5 16.90 0.31 -43.27
CA LYS A 5 15.92 1.39 -43.49
C LYS A 5 14.66 0.88 -44.18
N ALA A 6 14.80 -0.01 -45.17
CA ALA A 6 13.68 -0.65 -45.84
C ALA A 6 12.86 -1.53 -44.88
N LEU A 7 13.52 -2.33 -44.04
CA LEU A 7 12.88 -3.13 -43.00
C LEU A 7 12.13 -2.27 -41.98
N LEU A 8 12.73 -1.16 -41.52
CA LEU A 8 12.07 -0.24 -40.59
C LEU A 8 10.81 0.40 -41.19
N LYS A 9 10.84 0.76 -42.49
CA LYS A 9 9.66 1.28 -43.19
C LYS A 9 8.53 0.24 -43.23
N LYS A 10 8.84 -1.00 -43.57
CA LYS A 10 7.88 -2.13 -43.55
C LYS A 10 7.32 -2.40 -42.16
N ALA A 11 8.20 -2.44 -41.15
CA ALA A 11 7.83 -2.64 -39.77
C ALA A 11 6.90 -1.54 -39.23
N LYS A 12 7.15 -0.27 -39.61
CA LYS A 12 6.27 0.87 -39.29
C LYS A 12 4.89 0.78 -39.95
N ASN A 13 4.82 0.18 -41.14
CA ASN A 13 3.55 -0.06 -41.82
C ASN A 13 2.76 -1.25 -41.24
N GLY A 14 3.21 -1.84 -40.13
CA GLY A 14 2.50 -2.93 -39.45
C GLY A 14 2.88 -4.33 -39.95
N GLU A 15 3.92 -4.47 -40.77
CA GLU A 15 4.34 -5.77 -41.29
C GLU A 15 5.06 -6.58 -40.19
N SER A 16 4.37 -7.57 -39.62
CA SER A 16 4.88 -8.41 -38.52
C SER A 16 6.16 -9.18 -38.86
N SER A 17 6.32 -9.60 -40.11
CA SER A 17 7.54 -10.26 -40.61
C SER A 17 8.78 -9.35 -40.46
N ALA A 18 8.64 -8.07 -40.79
CA ALA A 18 9.71 -7.08 -40.72
C ALA A 18 10.08 -6.76 -39.25
N VAL A 19 9.08 -6.65 -38.37
CA VAL A 19 9.33 -6.48 -36.92
C VAL A 19 10.08 -7.70 -36.37
N LYS A 20 9.66 -8.92 -36.74
CA LYS A 20 10.30 -10.16 -36.30
C LYS A 20 11.77 -10.22 -36.76
N GLU A 21 12.03 -9.89 -38.02
CA GLU A 21 13.37 -9.84 -38.58
C GLU A 21 14.28 -8.84 -37.83
N ILE A 22 13.77 -7.64 -37.52
CA ILE A 22 14.50 -6.66 -36.71
C ILE A 22 14.79 -7.22 -35.31
N CYS A 23 13.80 -7.84 -34.66
CA CYS A 23 14.01 -8.46 -33.35
C CYS A 23 15.10 -9.54 -33.36
N ILE A 24 15.15 -10.37 -34.41
CA ILE A 24 16.20 -11.39 -34.58
C ILE A 24 17.58 -10.73 -34.74
N ARG A 25 17.70 -9.74 -35.63
CA ARG A 25 18.97 -9.02 -35.88
C ARG A 25 19.54 -8.36 -34.62
N PHE A 26 18.68 -7.79 -33.79
CA PHE A 26 19.08 -7.06 -32.58
C PHE A 26 19.16 -7.94 -31.32
N ASN A 27 18.78 -9.23 -31.40
CA ASN A 27 18.74 -10.13 -30.25
C ASN A 27 20.10 -10.25 -29.54
N GLY A 28 21.19 -10.37 -30.30
CA GLY A 28 22.54 -10.44 -29.74
C GLY A 28 22.95 -9.16 -28.97
N MET A 29 22.57 -7.98 -29.48
CA MET A 29 22.80 -6.70 -28.81
C MET A 29 22.04 -6.63 -27.48
N ILE A 30 20.76 -7.03 -27.48
CA ILE A 30 19.93 -7.04 -26.28
C ILE A 30 20.53 -7.97 -25.22
N ILE A 31 20.86 -9.21 -25.58
CA ILE A 31 21.43 -10.19 -24.65
C ILE A 31 22.73 -9.65 -24.04
N ASN A 32 23.62 -9.09 -24.86
CA ASN A 32 24.88 -8.54 -24.37
C ASN A 32 24.66 -7.36 -23.41
N MET A 33 23.68 -6.49 -23.71
CA MET A 33 23.32 -5.41 -22.81
C MET A 33 22.75 -5.93 -21.49
N CYS A 34 21.81 -6.89 -21.51
CA CYS A 34 21.18 -7.43 -20.31
C CYS A 34 22.20 -8.00 -19.30
N ARG A 35 23.32 -8.55 -19.76
CA ARG A 35 24.40 -9.07 -18.88
C ARG A 35 25.03 -8.00 -17.97
N ALA A 36 24.94 -6.72 -18.35
CA ALA A 36 25.50 -5.62 -17.58
C ALA A 36 24.52 -5.01 -16.55
N PHE A 37 23.27 -5.51 -16.49
CA PHE A 37 22.23 -4.94 -15.64
C PHE A 37 21.63 -5.99 -14.71
N TYR A 38 21.32 -5.56 -13.49
CA TYR A 38 20.58 -6.36 -12.51
C TYR A 38 19.37 -5.56 -12.01
N ILE A 39 18.19 -6.16 -12.11
CA ILE A 39 16.94 -5.62 -11.55
C ILE A 39 16.42 -6.62 -10.52
N LYS A 40 16.16 -6.14 -9.30
CA LYS A 40 15.66 -6.99 -8.21
C LYS A 40 14.35 -7.67 -8.64
N GLY A 41 14.31 -9.00 -8.56
CA GLY A 41 13.13 -9.80 -8.90
C GLY A 41 12.96 -10.11 -10.39
N TYR A 42 13.92 -9.73 -11.25
CA TYR A 42 13.91 -10.09 -12.66
C TYR A 42 14.89 -11.22 -12.93
N THR A 43 14.46 -12.20 -13.73
CA THR A 43 15.36 -13.20 -14.33
C THR A 43 16.05 -12.63 -15.58
N MET A 44 17.08 -13.31 -16.07
CA MET A 44 17.73 -12.93 -17.34
C MET A 44 16.72 -12.96 -18.52
N GLU A 45 15.78 -13.90 -18.49
CA GLU A 45 14.72 -13.99 -19.50
C GLU A 45 13.81 -12.76 -19.44
N ASP A 46 13.39 -12.33 -18.24
CA ASP A 46 12.60 -11.11 -18.07
C ASP A 46 13.34 -9.86 -18.59
N MET A 47 14.65 -9.77 -18.31
CA MET A 47 15.50 -8.69 -18.82
C MET A 47 15.53 -8.65 -20.34
N ILE A 48 15.68 -9.81 -20.98
CA ILE A 48 15.68 -9.93 -22.45
C ILE A 48 14.31 -9.52 -23.01
N GLN A 49 13.22 -9.91 -22.35
CA GLN A 49 11.86 -9.56 -22.78
C GLN A 49 11.60 -8.05 -22.68
N GLU A 50 12.03 -7.39 -21.60
CA GLU A 50 11.95 -5.92 -21.48
C GLU A 50 12.80 -5.21 -22.55
N GLY A 51 13.97 -5.77 -22.88
CA GLY A 51 14.82 -5.29 -23.97
C GLY A 51 14.14 -5.38 -25.33
N ARG A 52 13.52 -6.53 -25.64
CA ARG A 52 12.74 -6.75 -26.88
C ARG A 52 11.55 -5.81 -26.97
N LEU A 53 10.80 -5.64 -25.88
CA LEU A 53 9.67 -4.71 -25.83
C LEU A 53 10.12 -3.27 -26.09
N SER A 54 11.28 -2.88 -25.53
CA SER A 54 11.87 -1.56 -25.75
C SER A 54 12.30 -1.36 -27.19
N LEU A 55 12.87 -2.38 -27.82
CA LEU A 55 13.21 -2.37 -29.24
C LEU A 55 11.96 -2.18 -30.12
N ILE A 56 10.89 -2.94 -29.86
CA ILE A 56 9.63 -2.82 -30.63
C ILE A 56 9.06 -1.40 -30.52
N LYS A 57 9.06 -0.81 -29.32
CA LYS A 57 8.65 0.58 -29.11
C LYS A 57 9.55 1.57 -29.87
N ALA A 58 10.86 1.30 -29.90
CA ALA A 58 11.82 2.10 -30.64
C ALA A 58 11.58 2.03 -32.16
N VAL A 59 11.26 0.84 -32.71
CA VAL A 59 10.89 0.69 -34.13
C VAL A 59 9.68 1.56 -34.48
N GLY A 60 8.62 1.54 -33.67
CA GLY A 60 7.42 2.34 -33.91
C GLY A 60 7.68 3.86 -33.81
N SER A 61 8.59 4.28 -32.92
CA SER A 61 8.82 5.70 -32.60
C SER A 61 9.96 6.34 -33.38
N TYR A 62 10.83 5.55 -34.02
CA TYR A 62 12.04 6.04 -34.67
C TYR A 62 11.73 6.85 -35.93
N ASP A 63 12.29 8.05 -36.06
CA ASP A 63 12.14 8.84 -37.27
C ASP A 63 13.05 8.33 -38.41
N LEU A 64 12.46 8.01 -39.57
CA LEU A 64 13.17 7.52 -40.74
C LEU A 64 14.00 8.60 -41.44
N SER A 65 13.64 9.89 -41.27
CA SER A 65 14.44 11.03 -41.74
C SER A 65 15.61 11.38 -40.83
N SER A 66 15.72 10.76 -39.67
CA SER A 66 16.82 11.02 -38.73
C SER A 66 18.19 10.67 -39.32
N GLU A 67 19.16 11.56 -39.10
CA GLU A 67 20.57 11.34 -39.42
C GLU A 67 21.25 10.37 -38.45
N TYR A 68 20.68 10.18 -37.25
CA TYR A 68 21.22 9.29 -36.23
C TYR A 68 20.91 7.83 -36.54
N PRO A 69 21.88 6.90 -36.50
CA PRO A 69 21.64 5.49 -36.75
C PRO A 69 20.59 4.87 -35.81
N PHE A 70 19.67 4.10 -36.38
CA PHE A 70 18.67 3.35 -35.61
C PHE A 70 19.30 2.46 -34.52
N THR A 71 20.47 1.88 -34.77
CA THR A 71 21.20 1.06 -33.80
C THR A 71 21.50 1.81 -32.51
N SER A 72 22.01 3.03 -32.63
CA SER A 72 22.28 3.92 -31.50
C SER A 72 21.01 4.34 -30.79
N TYR A 73 19.96 4.68 -31.55
CA TYR A 73 18.65 5.03 -30.99
C TYR A 73 18.03 3.88 -30.19
N ALA A 74 17.99 2.67 -30.78
CA ALA A 74 17.46 1.48 -30.13
C ALA A 74 18.25 1.12 -28.86
N ARG A 75 19.59 1.20 -28.91
CA ARG A 75 20.44 1.01 -27.74
C ARG A 75 20.09 2.01 -26.63
N SER A 76 19.96 3.29 -26.94
CA SER A 76 19.58 4.33 -25.97
C SER A 76 18.18 4.10 -25.39
N ALA A 77 17.22 3.68 -26.21
CA ALA A 77 15.86 3.37 -25.76
C ALA A 77 15.83 2.19 -24.77
N ILE A 78 16.58 1.13 -25.05
CA ILE A 78 16.71 -0.03 -24.16
C ILE A 78 17.38 0.37 -22.84
N LEU A 79 18.51 1.10 -22.89
CA LEU A 79 19.20 1.59 -21.70
C LEU A 79 18.29 2.43 -20.82
N LYS A 80 17.55 3.37 -21.42
CA LYS A 80 16.60 4.23 -20.70
C LYS A 80 15.53 3.41 -19.99
N ASN A 81 15.01 2.36 -20.62
CA ASN A 81 14.04 1.46 -19.98
C ASN A 81 14.68 0.75 -18.78
N PHE A 82 15.87 0.15 -18.94
CA PHE A 82 16.55 -0.56 -17.86
C PHE A 82 16.81 0.35 -16.66
N TYR A 83 17.34 1.56 -16.86
CA TYR A 83 17.52 2.53 -15.78
C TYR A 83 16.20 2.93 -15.11
N TYR A 84 15.13 3.13 -15.90
CA TYR A 84 13.81 3.42 -15.35
C TYR A 84 13.30 2.27 -14.45
N LYS A 85 13.46 1.02 -14.88
CA LYS A 85 13.05 -0.16 -14.13
C LYS A 85 13.86 -0.35 -12.86
N ILE A 86 15.18 -0.15 -12.90
CA ILE A 86 16.04 -0.13 -11.70
C ILE A 86 15.51 0.90 -10.71
N ARG A 87 15.31 2.15 -11.14
CA ARG A 87 14.82 3.23 -10.28
C ARG A 87 13.43 2.94 -9.70
N SER A 88 12.55 2.32 -10.49
CA SER A 88 11.22 1.93 -10.03
C SER A 88 11.27 0.76 -9.04
N SER A 89 12.24 -0.14 -9.16
CA SER A 89 12.42 -1.27 -8.24
C SER A 89 12.90 -0.81 -6.85
N THR A 90 13.76 0.22 -6.80
CA THR A 90 14.26 0.80 -5.53
C THR A 90 13.19 1.51 -4.72
N LYS A 91 12.11 2.00 -5.36
CA LYS A 91 10.99 2.65 -4.66
C LYS A 91 10.10 1.67 -3.89
N LYS A 92 10.15 0.38 -4.22
CA LYS A 92 9.35 -0.63 -3.51
C LYS A 92 9.97 -0.88 -2.14
N VAL A 93 9.14 -0.95 -1.11
CA VAL A 93 9.58 -1.32 0.25
C VAL A 93 10.33 -2.65 0.18
N ASN A 94 11.48 -2.72 0.85
CA ASN A 94 12.18 -3.98 1.01
C ASN A 94 11.32 -4.91 1.86
N CYS A 95 10.67 -5.87 1.22
CA CYS A 95 10.00 -6.98 1.89
C CYS A 95 10.96 -8.18 1.99
N CYS A 96 10.93 -8.87 3.12
CA CYS A 96 11.51 -10.19 3.30
C CYS A 96 10.39 -11.25 3.18
N SER A 97 10.80 -12.49 2.89
CA SER A 97 9.88 -13.62 2.99
C SER A 97 9.59 -13.89 4.46
N ILE A 98 8.35 -14.28 4.78
CA ILE A 98 7.99 -14.73 6.13
C ILE A 98 8.72 -16.04 6.52
N TYR A 99 9.19 -16.79 5.53
CA TYR A 99 10.02 -17.99 5.73
C TYR A 99 11.53 -17.69 5.79
N SER A 100 11.92 -16.41 5.80
CA SER A 100 13.34 -16.06 6.01
C SER A 100 13.73 -16.31 7.47
N CYS A 101 14.95 -16.79 7.71
CA CYS A 101 15.46 -17.00 9.06
C CYS A 101 16.12 -15.74 9.62
N ASN A 102 16.01 -15.55 10.94
CA ASN A 102 16.82 -14.59 11.69
C ASN A 102 18.27 -15.11 11.87
N LYS A 103 19.12 -14.36 12.59
CA LYS A 103 20.52 -14.78 12.86
C LYS A 103 20.65 -16.06 13.69
N GLU A 104 19.59 -16.46 14.37
CA GLU A 104 19.52 -17.64 15.24
C GLU A 104 18.92 -18.85 14.52
N GLY A 105 18.47 -18.69 13.26
CA GLY A 105 17.87 -19.76 12.45
C GLY A 105 16.35 -19.87 12.55
N ASN A 106 15.69 -19.06 13.39
CA ASN A 106 14.23 -19.07 13.53
C ASN A 106 13.57 -18.37 12.34
N GLU A 107 12.52 -18.97 11.77
CA GLU A 107 11.74 -18.37 10.70
C GLU A 107 10.95 -17.15 11.22
N LEU A 108 10.80 -16.12 10.39
CA LEU A 108 10.05 -14.91 10.79
C LEU A 108 8.58 -15.23 11.11
N ILE A 109 7.97 -16.20 10.42
CA ILE A 109 6.57 -16.60 10.66
C ILE A 109 6.33 -17.07 12.10
N ASP A 110 7.34 -17.67 12.74
CA ASP A 110 7.23 -18.17 14.11
C ASP A 110 7.45 -17.08 15.16
N ILE A 111 8.18 -16.02 14.80
CA ILE A 111 8.57 -14.94 15.72
C ILE A 111 7.61 -13.76 15.65
N ILE A 112 6.96 -13.54 14.50
CA ILE A 112 6.02 -12.42 14.33
C ILE A 112 4.80 -12.68 15.21
N PRO A 113 4.54 -11.83 16.22
CA PRO A 113 3.38 -12.02 17.10
C PRO A 113 2.09 -11.76 16.33
N SER A 114 1.04 -12.51 16.69
CA SER A 114 -0.32 -12.18 16.25
C SER A 114 -0.72 -10.81 16.79
N CYS A 115 -1.51 -10.07 16.01
CA CYS A 115 -2.15 -8.86 16.49
C CYS A 115 -3.35 -9.14 17.41
N GLU A 116 -3.79 -10.39 17.52
CA GLU A 116 -4.88 -10.79 18.40
C GLU A 116 -4.38 -10.97 19.84
N ASN A 117 -4.97 -10.21 20.76
CA ASN A 117 -4.74 -10.35 22.19
C ASN A 117 -6.03 -10.85 22.86
N ILE A 118 -6.12 -12.17 23.05
CA ILE A 118 -7.31 -12.83 23.62
C ILE A 118 -7.60 -12.33 25.04
N GLU A 119 -6.55 -12.05 25.83
CA GLU A 119 -6.69 -11.53 27.19
C GLU A 119 -7.30 -10.13 27.17
N GLU A 120 -6.77 -9.22 26.36
CA GLU A 120 -7.30 -7.86 26.23
C GLU A 120 -8.75 -7.87 25.71
N ASP A 121 -9.04 -8.72 24.72
CA ASP A 121 -10.39 -8.90 24.19
C ASP A 121 -11.37 -9.41 25.25
N PHE A 122 -10.95 -10.40 26.04
CA PHE A 122 -11.75 -10.94 27.13
C PHE A 122 -11.98 -9.88 28.20
N MET A 123 -10.93 -9.18 28.64
CA MET A 123 -11.03 -8.09 29.61
C MET A 123 -11.96 -6.98 29.11
N GLY A 124 -11.85 -6.60 27.85
CA GLY A 124 -12.77 -5.64 27.21
C GLY A 124 -14.22 -6.12 27.20
N LYS A 125 -14.47 -7.42 26.96
CA LYS A 125 -15.82 -8.01 27.07
C LYS A 125 -16.35 -7.96 28.51
N GLN A 126 -15.55 -8.31 29.50
CA GLN A 126 -15.94 -8.24 30.92
C GLN A 126 -16.24 -6.81 31.37
N TRP A 127 -15.37 -5.87 31.03
CA TRP A 127 -15.57 -4.44 31.32
C TRP A 127 -16.85 -3.90 30.70
N ARG A 128 -17.19 -4.31 29.47
CA ARG A 128 -18.47 -3.93 28.84
C ARG A 128 -19.68 -4.43 29.63
N ILE A 129 -19.63 -5.66 30.15
CA ILE A 129 -20.72 -6.23 30.98
C ILE A 129 -20.85 -5.46 32.29
N GLN A 130 -19.73 -5.24 32.99
CA GLN A 130 -19.71 -4.50 34.26
C GLN A 130 -20.20 -3.06 34.08
N LEU A 131 -19.72 -2.35 33.04
CA LEU A 131 -20.16 -1.00 32.72
C LEU A 131 -21.65 -0.96 32.39
N LYS A 132 -22.16 -1.94 31.64
CA LYS A 132 -23.60 -2.05 31.33
C LYS A 132 -24.43 -2.21 32.61
N ASN A 133 -23.97 -3.02 33.56
CA ASN A 133 -24.61 -3.20 34.87
C ASN A 133 -24.57 -1.91 35.70
N ALA A 134 -23.42 -1.25 35.79
CA ALA A 134 -23.25 0.02 36.52
C ALA A 134 -24.11 1.15 35.92
N VAL A 135 -24.19 1.26 34.59
CA VAL A 135 -25.08 2.19 33.89
C VAL A 135 -26.56 1.83 34.09
N GLY A 136 -26.87 0.54 34.32
CA GLY A 136 -28.20 0.06 34.71
C GLY A 136 -28.63 0.56 36.08
N LYS A 137 -27.70 0.67 37.05
CA LYS A 137 -27.95 1.17 38.41
C LYS A 137 -28.14 2.70 38.48
N LEU A 138 -27.70 3.46 37.47
CA LEU A 138 -27.82 4.92 37.46
C LEU A 138 -29.27 5.40 37.39
N ALA A 139 -29.54 6.55 38.01
CA ALA A 139 -30.82 7.23 37.90
C ALA A 139 -31.10 7.65 36.43
N ARG A 140 -32.38 7.66 36.03
CA ARG A 140 -32.81 7.97 34.63
C ARG A 140 -32.27 9.29 34.09
N LYS A 141 -32.09 10.31 34.95
CA LYS A 141 -31.53 11.62 34.58
C LYS A 141 -30.01 11.56 34.35
N GLU A 142 -29.30 10.74 35.13
CA GLU A 142 -27.84 10.53 35.05
C GLU A 142 -27.48 9.68 33.84
N LYS A 143 -28.22 8.58 33.62
CA LYS A 143 -28.06 7.74 32.42
C LYS A 143 -28.22 8.54 31.12
N LYS A 144 -29.22 9.43 31.06
CA LYS A 144 -29.47 10.30 29.89
C LYS A 144 -28.30 11.24 29.57
N ILE A 145 -27.65 11.82 30.59
CA ILE A 145 -26.54 12.75 30.34
C ILE A 145 -25.26 12.00 29.93
N ILE A 146 -25.04 10.78 30.45
CA ILE A 146 -23.90 9.93 30.06
C ILE A 146 -24.03 9.46 28.61
N ILE A 147 -25.20 8.95 28.22
CA ILE A 147 -25.44 8.54 26.83
C ILE A 147 -25.25 9.73 25.86
N TRP A 148 -25.79 10.90 26.21
CA TRP A 148 -25.64 12.10 25.38
C TRP A 148 -24.18 12.51 25.15
N CYS A 149 -23.36 12.47 26.20
CA CYS A 149 -21.97 12.93 26.10
C CYS A 149 -21.04 11.88 25.47
N TYR A 150 -21.22 10.59 25.81
CA TYR A 150 -20.22 9.55 25.53
C TYR A 150 -20.65 8.54 24.46
N VAL A 151 -21.95 8.46 24.15
CA VAL A 151 -22.46 7.61 23.04
C VAL A 151 -22.81 8.49 21.84
N GLU A 152 -23.49 9.60 22.06
CA GLU A 152 -23.89 10.52 20.99
C GLU A 152 -22.81 11.58 20.67
N ASN A 153 -21.73 11.68 21.47
CA ASN A 153 -20.65 12.67 21.32
C ASN A 153 -21.14 14.14 21.24
N LYS A 154 -22.24 14.47 21.93
CA LYS A 154 -22.84 15.81 21.90
C LYS A 154 -22.40 16.68 23.06
N SER A 155 -22.44 17.99 22.86
CA SER A 155 -21.96 18.94 23.87
C SER A 155 -22.92 19.08 25.06
N LEU A 156 -22.36 19.45 26.21
CA LEU A 156 -23.15 19.78 27.40
C LEU A 156 -24.01 21.04 27.23
N LYS A 157 -23.61 21.95 26.32
CA LYS A 157 -24.40 23.15 25.99
C LYS A 157 -25.69 22.75 25.27
N GLU A 158 -25.60 21.85 24.29
CA GLU A 158 -26.78 21.31 23.61
C GLU A 158 -27.66 20.50 24.55
N TYR A 159 -27.08 19.73 25.48
CA TYR A 159 -27.85 19.00 26.49
C TYR A 159 -28.65 19.96 27.38
N ALA A 160 -28.02 21.06 27.80
CA ALA A 160 -28.63 22.08 28.64
C ALA A 160 -29.80 22.76 27.92
N ALA A 161 -29.62 23.13 26.65
CA ALA A 161 -30.68 23.70 25.81
C ALA A 161 -31.84 22.70 25.58
N LYS A 162 -31.55 21.44 25.24
CA LYS A 162 -32.59 20.42 24.98
C LYS A 162 -33.39 20.01 26.22
N LYS A 163 -32.82 20.16 27.42
CA LYS A 163 -33.47 19.81 28.69
C LYS A 163 -33.98 21.00 29.47
N ASP A 164 -33.89 22.20 28.90
CA ASP A 164 -34.27 23.46 29.54
C ASP A 164 -33.68 23.59 30.95
N ILE A 165 -32.36 23.40 31.05
CA ILE A 165 -31.61 23.55 32.30
C ILE A 165 -30.40 24.45 32.09
N THR A 166 -29.98 25.13 33.15
CA THR A 166 -28.72 25.89 33.14
C THR A 166 -27.52 24.97 32.86
N TYR A 167 -26.54 25.47 32.10
CA TYR A 167 -25.28 24.76 31.83
C TYR A 167 -24.61 24.21 33.10
N LYS A 168 -24.56 25.00 34.17
CA LYS A 168 -24.01 24.58 35.48
C LYS A 168 -24.70 23.33 36.03
N ARG A 169 -26.03 23.20 35.90
CA ARG A 169 -26.79 22.01 36.33
C ARG A 169 -26.45 20.79 35.48
N ALA A 170 -26.24 20.95 34.17
CA ALA A 170 -25.79 19.87 33.29
C ALA A 170 -24.40 19.37 33.72
N VAL A 171 -23.46 20.29 34.00
CA VAL A 171 -22.11 19.94 34.50
C VAL A 171 -22.19 19.17 35.81
N CYS A 172 -22.95 19.65 36.79
CA CYS A 172 -23.14 18.97 38.08
C CYS A 172 -23.76 17.58 37.92
N ARG A 173 -24.76 17.42 37.03
CA ARG A 173 -25.36 16.11 36.73
C ARG A 173 -24.36 15.14 36.13
N ARG A 174 -23.53 15.58 35.18
CA ARG A 174 -22.48 14.73 34.59
C ARG A 174 -21.48 14.30 35.66
N LYS A 175 -21.02 15.24 36.50
CA LYS A 175 -20.10 14.94 37.62
C LYS A 175 -20.69 13.91 38.58
N ARG A 176 -21.96 14.07 38.97
CA ARG A 176 -22.64 13.11 39.85
C ARG A 176 -22.81 11.74 39.21
N ALA A 177 -23.17 11.69 37.93
CA ALA A 177 -23.27 10.45 37.17
C ALA A 177 -21.93 9.70 37.09
N LEU A 178 -20.82 10.41 36.84
CA LEU A 178 -19.48 9.83 36.82
C LEU A 178 -19.04 9.35 38.22
N TYR A 179 -19.35 10.11 39.27
CA TYR A 179 -19.08 9.71 40.65
C TYR A 179 -19.82 8.42 41.02
N ASN A 180 -21.12 8.33 40.71
CA ASN A 180 -21.91 7.14 40.96
C ASN A 180 -21.43 5.95 40.12
N LEU A 181 -21.07 6.16 38.85
CA LEU A 181 -20.49 5.11 38.01
C LEU A 181 -19.20 4.56 38.61
N ARG A 182 -18.30 5.44 39.05
CA ARG A 182 -17.06 5.03 39.71
C ARG A 182 -17.36 4.18 40.94
N LYS A 183 -18.28 4.63 41.80
CA LYS A 183 -18.68 3.87 43.01
C LYS A 183 -19.23 2.48 42.65
N TYR A 184 -20.07 2.36 41.62
CA TYR A 184 -20.63 1.07 41.20
C TYR A 184 -19.62 0.16 40.48
N LEU A 185 -18.50 0.70 40.01
CA LEU A 185 -17.42 -0.04 39.38
C LEU A 185 -16.33 -0.45 40.38
N GLU A 186 -16.13 0.31 41.47
CA GLU A 186 -15.26 -0.08 42.59
C GLU A 186 -15.73 -1.36 43.29
N ASP A 187 -17.00 -1.74 43.18
CA ASP A 187 -17.53 -3.04 43.64
C ASP A 187 -16.95 -4.25 42.85
N TYR A 188 -16.21 -4.01 41.77
CA TYR A 188 -15.71 -5.04 40.83
C TYR A 188 -14.19 -5.02 40.63
N ILE A 189 -13.47 -4.13 41.33
CA ILE A 189 -11.99 -4.05 41.36
C ILE A 189 -11.52 -4.73 42.64
#